data_AF-A0A3B8RU64-F1
#
_entry.id   AF-A0A3B8RU64-F1
#
_cell.length_a   1.000
_cell.length_b   1.000
_cell.length_c   1.000
_cell.angle_alpha   90.00
_cell.angle_beta   90.00
_cell.angle_gamma   90.00
#
_symmetry.space_group_name_H-M   'P 1'
#
loop_
_entity.id
_entity.type
_entity.pdbx_description
1 polymer ?
#
loop_
_entity_poly.entity_id
_entity_poly.type
_entity_poly.pdbx_seq_one_letter_code
_entity_poly.pdbx_strand_id
1 'polypeptide(L)'
;MVVNDKIGLLEYESEIINDSFSIRPLDDYLNVIKYLKDISNVDGFIYPPSEHGVELDITTMKQKRVIPNTERPSLLHKLPPSHAIELSNPV
;
A
#
# COMPACT_ATOMS: atom_id res chain seq x y z
N MET A 1 -17.41 9.52 -23.29
CA MET A 1 -17.56 8.84 -21.98
C MET A 1 -16.24 9.05 -21.27
N VAL A 2 -16.24 9.65 -20.08
CA VAL A 2 -15.00 9.87 -19.33
C VAL A 2 -14.83 8.69 -18.38
N VAL A 3 -13.69 7.98 -18.48
CA VAL A 3 -13.34 6.93 -17.52
C VAL A 3 -12.50 7.57 -16.44
N ASN A 4 -12.94 7.44 -15.19
CA ASN A 4 -12.21 7.91 -14.02
C ASN A 4 -11.84 6.70 -13.16
N ASP A 5 -10.56 6.53 -12.88
CA ASP A 5 -10.05 5.45 -12.05
C ASP A 5 -8.99 5.99 -11.07
N LYS A 6 -8.65 5.17 -10.07
CA LYS A 6 -7.60 5.49 -9.10
C LYS A 6 -6.40 4.61 -9.36
N ILE A 7 -5.25 5.25 -9.51
CA ILE A 7 -3.97 4.58 -9.71
C ILE A 7 -3.32 4.34 -8.34
N GLY A 8 -2.51 3.29 -8.25
CA GLY A 8 -1.70 3.01 -7.06
C GLY A 8 -0.70 4.13 -6.73
N LEU A 9 0.23 3.85 -5.84
CA LEU A 9 1.17 4.84 -5.33
C LEU A 9 2.13 5.36 -6.42
N LEU A 10 2.04 6.66 -6.71
CA LEU A 10 3.13 7.47 -7.25
C LEU A 10 3.67 8.37 -6.14
N GLU A 11 4.98 8.37 -5.95
CA GLU A 11 5.67 9.08 -4.85
C GLU A 11 5.79 10.59 -5.09
N TYR A 12 5.46 11.07 -6.28
CA TYR A 12 5.60 12.47 -6.68
C TYR A 12 4.23 13.12 -6.79
N GLU A 13 4.12 14.39 -6.38
CA GLU A 13 2.88 15.19 -6.44
C GLU A 13 2.59 15.73 -7.85
N SER A 14 3.30 15.20 -8.86
CA SER A 14 3.27 15.78 -10.20
C SER A 14 2.00 15.40 -10.95
N GLU A 15 1.41 16.39 -11.62
CA GLU A 15 0.39 16.15 -12.62
C GLU A 15 1.01 15.75 -13.95
N ILE A 16 0.43 14.77 -14.63
CA ILE A 16 0.80 14.37 -16.00
C ILE A 16 -0.43 14.54 -16.88
N ILE A 17 -0.34 15.43 -17.88
CA ILE A 17 -1.43 15.70 -18.82
C ILE A 17 -0.96 15.47 -20.24
N ASN A 18 -1.77 14.79 -21.04
CA ASN A 18 -1.67 14.79 -22.50
C ASN A 18 -3.06 14.78 -23.14
N ASP A 19 -3.12 14.69 -24.46
CA ASP A 19 -4.37 14.77 -25.24
C ASP A 19 -5.35 13.61 -24.95
N SER A 20 -4.87 12.50 -24.40
CA SER A 20 -5.65 11.29 -24.18
C SER A 20 -6.01 11.06 -22.71
N PHE A 21 -5.19 11.55 -21.76
CA PHE A 21 -5.41 11.35 -20.34
C PHE A 21 -4.80 12.44 -19.45
N SER A 22 -5.33 12.55 -18.24
CA SER A 22 -4.69 13.28 -17.14
C SER A 22 -4.55 12.41 -15.90
N ILE A 23 -3.38 12.47 -15.27
CA ILE A 23 -3.07 11.86 -13.97
C ILE A 23 -2.85 13.00 -12.98
N ARG A 24 -3.63 13.02 -11.90
CA ARG A 24 -3.60 14.08 -10.88
C ARG A 24 -3.46 13.47 -9.49
N PRO A 25 -2.71 14.11 -8.56
CA PRO A 25 -2.75 13.73 -7.16
C PRO A 25 -4.18 13.77 -6.63
N LEU A 26 -4.51 12.84 -5.73
CA LEU A 26 -5.75 12.91 -4.97
C LEU A 26 -5.68 14.03 -3.93
N ASP A 27 -6.84 14.52 -3.49
CA ASP A 27 -6.92 15.54 -2.43
C ASP A 27 -6.22 15.12 -1.13
N ASP A 28 -6.16 13.80 -0.86
CA ASP A 28 -5.52 13.23 0.32
C ASP A 28 -4.06 12.81 0.10
N TYR A 29 -3.46 13.13 -1.06
CA TYR A 29 -2.11 12.71 -1.44
C TYR A 29 -1.09 12.91 -0.33
N LEU A 30 -1.04 14.11 0.28
CA LEU A 30 -0.09 14.41 1.36
C LEU A 30 -0.29 13.53 2.59
N ASN A 31 -1.53 13.21 2.94
CA ASN A 31 -1.85 12.32 4.05
C ASN A 31 -1.44 10.88 3.73
N VAL A 32 -1.67 10.43 2.49
CA VAL A 32 -1.26 9.11 2.00
C VAL A 32 0.26 8.97 2.04
N ILE A 33 1.02 9.93 1.50
CA ILE A 33 2.49 9.89 1.52
C ILE A 33 3.03 9.92 2.95
N LYS A 34 2.44 10.74 3.83
CA LYS A 34 2.84 10.78 5.24
C LYS A 34 2.61 9.43 5.91
N TYR A 35 1.41 8.86 5.75
CA TYR A 35 1.08 7.54 6.28
C TYR A 35 2.07 6.48 5.79
N LEU A 36 2.39 6.48 4.50
CA LEU A 36 3.33 5.53 3.92
C LEU A 36 4.74 5.69 4.49
N LYS A 37 5.23 6.92 4.65
CA LYS A 37 6.52 7.19 5.32
C LYS A 37 6.54 6.72 6.76
N ASP A 38 5.44 6.86 7.49
CA ASP A 38 5.33 6.43 8.89
C ASP A 38 5.34 4.90 9.03
N ILE A 39 4.92 4.16 7.99
CA ILE A 39 4.90 2.68 8.00
C ILE A 39 6.02 2.04 7.17
N SER A 40 6.77 2.82 6.38
CA SER A 40 7.92 2.33 5.62
C SER A 40 9.05 1.91 6.56
N ASN A 41 9.76 0.85 6.17
CA ASN A 41 10.98 0.45 6.86
C ASN A 41 12.10 1.47 6.60
N VAL A 42 13.20 1.37 7.35
CA VAL A 42 14.37 2.27 7.26
C VAL A 42 14.99 2.31 5.86
N ASP A 43 14.79 1.25 5.07
CA ASP A 43 15.24 1.13 3.67
C ASP A 43 14.26 1.76 2.67
N GLY A 44 13.14 2.33 3.13
CA GLY A 44 12.10 2.95 2.30
C GLY A 44 11.08 1.97 1.74
N PHE A 45 11.24 0.65 1.95
CA PHE A 45 10.32 -0.34 1.42
C PHE A 45 9.19 -0.67 2.41
N ILE A 46 7.99 -0.86 1.84
CA ILE A 46 6.85 -1.40 2.57
C ILE A 46 6.78 -2.88 2.24
N TYR A 47 7.34 -3.69 3.14
CA TYR A 47 7.10 -5.13 3.10
C TYR A 47 5.91 -5.46 3.99
N PRO A 48 5.07 -6.42 3.59
CA PRO A 48 4.06 -6.98 4.48
C PRO A 48 4.72 -7.41 5.81
N PRO A 49 4.06 -7.20 6.96
CA PRO A 49 4.55 -7.72 8.23
C PRO A 49 4.88 -9.21 8.10
N SER A 50 6.00 -9.68 8.67
CA SER A 50 6.23 -11.12 8.76
C SER A 50 5.31 -11.72 9.82
N GLU A 51 4.50 -12.71 9.45
CA GLU A 51 3.77 -13.54 10.41
C GLU A 51 4.46 -14.89 10.60
N HIS A 52 4.43 -15.43 11.81
CA HIS A 52 4.94 -16.77 12.12
C HIS A 52 4.00 -17.48 13.10
N GLY A 53 3.98 -18.82 13.02
CA GLY A 53 3.22 -19.67 13.93
C GLY A 53 3.90 -19.78 15.30
N VAL A 54 3.09 -19.83 16.35
CA VAL A 54 3.56 -19.97 17.74
C VAL A 54 2.75 -21.03 18.48
N GLU A 55 3.38 -21.75 19.40
CA GLU A 55 2.70 -22.57 20.39
C GLU A 55 2.22 -21.63 21.51
N LEU A 56 0.91 -21.60 21.74
CA LEU A 56 0.24 -20.80 22.77
C LEU A 56 -0.01 -21.64 24.02
N ASP A 57 0.32 -21.09 25.19
CA ASP A 57 -0.25 -21.59 26.44
C ASP A 57 -1.70 -21.10 26.54
N ILE A 58 -2.66 -22.02 26.41
CA ILE A 58 -4.10 -21.72 26.42
C ILE A 58 -4.61 -21.13 27.74
N THR A 59 -3.86 -21.28 28.83
CA THR A 59 -4.26 -20.78 30.15
C THR A 59 -3.84 -19.33 30.34
N THR A 60 -2.66 -18.97 29.83
CA THR A 60 -2.07 -17.63 30.00
C THR A 60 -2.17 -16.77 28.75
N MET A 61 -2.55 -17.37 27.62
CA MET A 61 -2.51 -16.79 26.26
C MET A 61 -1.12 -16.25 25.89
N LYS A 62 -0.06 -16.72 26.56
CA LYS A 62 1.32 -16.34 26.29
C LYS A 62 1.96 -17.30 25.30
N GLN A 63 2.86 -16.76 24.48
CA GLN A 63 3.68 -17.57 23.60
C GLN A 63 4.63 -18.45 24.41
N LYS A 64 4.68 -19.73 24.06
CA LYS A 64 5.55 -20.75 24.66
C LYS A 64 6.76 -21.05 23.77
N ARG A 65 6.55 -21.18 22.46
CA ARG A 65 7.63 -21.30 21.47
C ARG A 65 7.21 -20.83 20.08
N VAL A 66 8.17 -20.43 19.25
CA VAL A 66 7.98 -20.20 17.81
C VAL A 66 8.03 -21.53 17.06
N ILE A 67 7.13 -21.74 16.09
CA ILE A 67 7.14 -22.91 15.21
C ILE A 67 8.11 -22.63 14.05
N PRO A 68 9.17 -23.45 13.86
CA PRO A 68 10.14 -23.22 12.79
C PRO A 68 9.49 -23.33 11.40
N ASN A 69 10.04 -22.62 10.41
CA ASN A 69 9.60 -22.62 9.01
C ASN A 69 8.14 -22.18 8.78
N THR A 70 7.61 -21.32 9.66
CA THR A 70 6.26 -20.75 9.51
C THR A 70 6.27 -19.25 9.22
N GLU A 71 7.46 -18.64 9.13
CA GLU A 71 7.57 -17.24 8.77
C GLU A 71 7.14 -17.03 7.31
N ARG A 72 6.17 -16.16 7.10
CA ARG A 72 5.67 -15.78 5.78
C ARG A 72 5.22 -14.32 5.79
N PRO A 73 5.26 -13.62 4.65
CA PRO A 73 4.70 -12.28 4.54
C PRO A 73 3.19 -12.32 4.80
N SER A 74 2.71 -11.53 5.76
CA SER A 74 1.28 -11.35 6.02
C SER A 74 0.71 -10.48 4.91
N LEU A 75 -0.01 -11.08 3.95
CA LEU A 75 -0.82 -10.44 2.90
C LEU A 75 -0.30 -9.08 2.37
N LEU A 76 0.18 -9.05 1.11
CA LEU A 76 0.51 -7.81 0.39
C LEU A 76 -0.58 -6.75 0.62
N HIS A 77 -0.31 -5.78 1.50
CA HIS A 77 -1.25 -4.70 1.74
C HIS A 77 -1.43 -3.94 0.43
N LYS A 78 -2.68 -3.79 -0.01
CA LYS A 78 -2.96 -2.92 -1.15
C LYS A 78 -2.53 -1.51 -0.76
N LEU A 79 -1.60 -0.95 -1.51
CA LEU A 79 -1.21 0.45 -1.31
C LEU A 79 -2.43 1.33 -1.55
N PRO A 80 -2.67 2.34 -0.70
CA PRO A 80 -3.68 3.34 -0.97
C PRO A 80 -3.37 4.03 -2.31
N PRO A 81 -4.39 4.36 -3.10
CA PRO A 81 -4.17 5.14 -4.31
C PRO A 81 -3.65 6.52 -3.95
N SER A 82 -2.74 7.08 -4.75
CA SER A 82 -2.26 8.45 -4.54
C SER A 82 -2.70 9.40 -5.65
N HIS A 83 -3.14 8.87 -6.81
CA HIS A 83 -3.53 9.66 -7.97
C HIS A 83 -4.86 9.17 -8.57
N ALA A 84 -5.57 10.07 -9.24
CA ALA A 84 -6.67 9.76 -10.15
C ALA A 84 -6.17 9.79 -11.60
N ILE A 85 -6.73 8.92 -12.44
CA ILE A 85 -6.57 8.96 -13.89
C ILE A 85 -7.92 9.26 -14.54
N GLU A 86 -7.93 10.22 -15.44
CA GLU A 86 -9.07 10.57 -16.27
C GLU A 86 -8.72 10.31 -17.74
N LEU A 87 -9.51 9.47 -18.42
CA LEU A 87 -9.35 9.19 -19.85
C LEU A 87 -10.35 10.02 -20.66
N SER A 88 -9.83 10.85 -21.56
CA SER A 88 -10.62 11.75 -22.41
C SER A 88 -11.22 11.03 -23.62
N ASN A 89 -10.52 9.99 -24.14
CA ASN A 89 -10.95 9.16 -25.27
C ASN A 89 -10.73 7.66 -24.96
N PRO A 90 -11.64 7.00 -24.23
CA PRO A 90 -11.57 5.55 -24.05
C PRO A 90 -11.85 4.86 -25.39
N VAL A 91 -10.96 3.94 -25.78
CA VAL A 91 -11.12 3.04 -26.96
C VAL A 91 -12.04 1.88 -26.61
#